data_AF-A0A841CVI7-F1
#
_entry.id   AF-A0A841CVI7-F1
#
_cell.length_a   1.000
_cell.length_b   1.000
_cell.length_c   1.000
_cell.angle_alpha   90.00
_cell.angle_beta   90.00
_cell.angle_gamma   90.00
#
_symmetry.space_group_name_H-M   'P 1'
#
loop_
_entity.id
_entity.type
_entity.pdbx_description
1 polymer ?
#
loop_
_entity_poly.entity_id
_entity_poly.type
_entity_poly.pdbx_seq_one_letter_code
_entity_poly.pdbx_strand_id
1 'polypeptide(L)'
;MDHDVLLDPAYPVPAVPFAARGMAWLRCHVARFSEGADHVRRRALAMEQLSTVDIAVLRRPGNAVAKLAAALGLPRDVVADVSVIARSYPPHTAVTEEADEAVARLVTACGGTWDESAAARIGLLVQASASTDAMIAGRVPPVPTTRRIAPDGSLVEVPLDAVPFGAGRHECPGRSHAEAMAQGTFHRLHHAPEPLLLPNAWDFASAAALVDAGFQAIGTTSLGVAAAGGTPDAAGLAREETLALARKLVRLPAAVTVDVEAGFGDVRGLAAELADLGIAGVNIEDGRGEGLADPAEQAALVRTFKETAPHLFVNARVDTHWLHVDQDSTVERALRYVDAGADGIFVPGLPLDRIAGVVEAVPVPLNVLAQHDINTLADLGVRRVSTGSLLFRAALQATVATARAVRDGRPVGEVPDYDAVQDLVARHPTVTR
;
A
#
# COMPACT_ATOMS: atom_id res chain seq x y z
N MET A 1 10.34 9.49 31.38
CA MET A 1 9.54 10.71 31.59
C MET A 1 8.15 10.25 31.96
N ASP A 2 7.50 10.92 32.92
CA ASP A 2 6.23 10.46 33.47
C ASP A 2 5.08 10.69 32.49
N HIS A 3 4.35 9.64 32.12
CA HIS A 3 3.18 9.76 31.24
C HIS A 3 2.00 10.45 31.95
N ASP A 4 2.06 10.61 33.28
CA ASP A 4 1.07 11.33 34.08
C ASP A 4 0.90 12.78 33.60
N VAL A 5 1.93 13.37 32.98
CA VAL A 5 1.87 14.68 32.31
C VAL A 5 0.78 14.76 31.23
N LEU A 6 0.41 13.64 30.60
CA LEU A 6 -0.66 13.60 29.59
C LEU A 6 -2.07 13.70 30.21
N LEU A 7 -2.20 13.34 31.49
CA LEU A 7 -3.44 13.38 32.24
C LEU A 7 -3.57 14.67 33.07
N ASP A 8 -2.46 15.35 33.33
CA ASP A 8 -2.42 16.57 34.13
C ASP A 8 -2.94 17.80 33.35
N PRO A 9 -4.05 18.44 33.79
CA PRO A 9 -4.56 19.64 33.15
C PRO A 9 -3.61 20.84 33.21
N ALA A 10 -2.61 20.85 34.10
CA ALA A 10 -1.60 21.90 34.21
C ALA A 10 -0.58 21.88 33.06
N TYR A 11 -0.62 20.83 32.23
CA TYR A 11 0.23 20.67 31.06
C TYR A 11 -0.60 20.73 29.77
N PRO A 12 -1.00 21.92 29.30
CA PRO A 12 -1.79 22.04 28.08
C PRO A 12 -0.98 21.75 26.80
N VAL A 13 -1.68 21.43 25.72
CA VAL A 13 -1.14 21.40 24.37
C VAL A 13 -0.66 22.81 23.95
N PRO A 14 0.49 22.94 23.26
CA PRO A 14 0.95 24.23 22.75
C PRO A 14 -0.08 24.92 21.86
N ALA A 15 -0.38 26.19 22.16
CA ALA A 15 -1.34 26.97 21.41
C ALA A 15 -0.85 27.25 19.98
N VAL A 16 -1.77 27.24 19.03
CA VAL A 16 -1.52 27.62 17.64
C VAL A 16 -2.24 28.95 17.34
N PRO A 17 -1.56 29.96 16.76
CA PRO A 17 -2.19 31.23 16.41
C PRO A 17 -3.36 31.05 15.43
N PHE A 18 -4.39 31.87 15.58
CA PHE A 18 -5.50 31.90 14.65
C PHE A 18 -5.05 32.35 13.26
N ALA A 19 -5.60 31.70 12.23
CA ALA A 19 -5.46 32.12 10.85
C ALA A 19 -6.75 31.81 10.06
N ALA A 20 -7.04 32.65 9.07
CA ALA A 20 -8.25 32.52 8.27
C ALA A 20 -8.13 31.51 7.12
N ARG A 21 -6.91 31.24 6.63
CA ARG A 21 -6.64 30.32 5.51
C ARG A 21 -5.31 29.58 5.64
N GLY A 22 -5.10 28.60 4.76
CA GLY A 22 -3.86 27.83 4.62
C GLY A 22 -3.61 26.81 5.73
N MET A 23 -2.36 26.37 5.82
CA MET A 23 -1.84 25.43 6.80
C MET A 23 -2.03 25.94 8.24
N ALA A 24 -1.84 27.25 8.47
CA ALA A 24 -2.08 27.85 9.76
C ALA A 24 -3.56 27.77 10.18
N TRP A 25 -4.50 27.98 9.24
CA TRP A 25 -5.93 27.78 9.49
C TRP A 25 -6.22 26.34 9.88
N LEU A 26 -5.69 25.37 9.14
CA LEU A 26 -5.91 23.96 9.43
C LEU A 26 -5.41 23.62 10.84
N ARG A 27 -4.19 24.04 11.20
CA ARG A 27 -3.62 23.79 12.54
C ARG A 27 -4.47 24.40 13.65
N CYS A 28 -4.97 25.63 13.50
CA CYS A 28 -5.74 26.28 14.55
C CYS A 28 -7.22 25.84 14.64
N HIS A 29 -7.73 25.02 13.69
CA HIS A 29 -9.12 24.53 13.69
C HIS A 29 -9.26 23.00 13.92
N VAL A 30 -8.17 22.27 14.17
CA VAL A 30 -8.20 20.84 14.51
C VAL A 30 -8.13 20.60 16.02
N ALA A 31 -8.69 19.48 16.48
CA ALA A 31 -8.68 19.10 17.90
C ALA A 31 -7.27 18.84 18.46
N ARG A 32 -6.33 18.39 17.61
CA ARG A 32 -4.96 18.00 17.99
C ARG A 32 -4.16 19.14 18.61
N PHE A 33 -4.48 20.37 18.26
CA PHE A 33 -3.73 21.57 18.69
C PHE A 33 -4.61 22.56 19.47
N SER A 34 -5.67 22.05 20.10
CA SER A 34 -6.61 22.87 20.88
C SER A 34 -6.80 22.33 22.30
N GLU A 35 -7.30 23.19 23.17
CA GLU A 35 -7.59 22.91 24.58
C GLU A 35 -9.00 23.38 24.96
N GLY A 36 -9.45 22.97 26.13
CA GLY A 36 -10.71 23.44 26.72
C GLY A 36 -11.94 23.24 25.83
N ALA A 37 -12.81 24.25 25.76
CA ALA A 37 -14.07 24.17 25.02
C ALA A 37 -13.87 23.99 23.50
N ASP A 38 -12.81 24.59 22.93
CA ASP A 38 -12.48 24.42 21.51
C ASP A 38 -12.03 22.99 21.20
N HIS A 39 -11.26 22.35 22.10
CA HIS A 39 -10.94 20.94 21.97
C HIS A 39 -12.17 20.06 21.97
N VAL A 40 -13.07 20.25 22.94
CA VAL A 40 -14.31 19.46 23.03
C VAL A 40 -15.13 19.57 21.75
N ARG A 41 -15.34 20.80 21.25
CA ARG A 41 -16.10 21.06 20.02
C ARG A 41 -15.46 20.43 18.78
N ARG A 42 -14.16 20.65 18.57
CA ARG A 42 -13.43 20.14 17.39
C ARG A 42 -13.26 18.62 17.43
N ARG A 43 -13.09 18.05 18.63
CA ARG A 43 -13.04 16.60 18.83
C ARG A 43 -14.39 15.97 18.48
N ALA A 44 -15.50 16.58 18.90
CA ALA A 44 -16.83 16.10 18.57
C ALA A 44 -17.05 16.03 17.05
N LEU A 45 -16.62 17.05 16.30
CA LEU A 45 -16.66 17.05 14.83
C LEU A 45 -15.84 15.90 14.24
N ALA A 46 -14.61 15.67 14.73
CA ALA A 46 -13.79 14.56 14.26
C ALA A 46 -14.43 13.19 14.57
N MET A 47 -15.02 13.02 15.75
CA MET A 47 -15.73 11.80 16.13
C MET A 47 -17.00 11.58 15.30
N GLU A 48 -17.73 12.64 14.98
CA GLU A 48 -18.88 12.60 14.08
C GLU A 48 -18.47 12.09 12.70
N GLN A 49 -17.40 12.64 12.11
CA GLN A 49 -16.86 12.16 10.83
C GLN A 49 -16.41 10.69 10.91
N LEU A 50 -15.75 10.27 11.99
CA LEU A 50 -15.33 8.89 12.17
C LEU A 50 -16.51 7.91 12.34
N SER A 51 -17.62 8.38 12.93
CA SER A 51 -18.80 7.54 13.17
C SER A 51 -19.54 7.15 11.89
N THR A 52 -19.36 7.90 10.80
CA THR A 52 -19.94 7.58 9.49
C THR A 52 -19.12 6.54 8.71
N VAL A 53 -17.89 6.26 9.15
CA VAL A 53 -16.96 5.38 8.45
C VAL A 53 -17.15 3.93 8.92
N ASP A 54 -17.53 3.05 7.98
CA ASP A 54 -17.50 1.61 8.21
C ASP A 54 -16.04 1.11 8.31
N ILE A 55 -15.66 0.68 9.51
CA ILE A 55 -14.33 0.15 9.83
C ILE A 55 -14.00 -1.08 8.97
N ALA A 56 -14.98 -1.89 8.55
CA ALA A 56 -14.73 -3.05 7.69
C ALA A 56 -14.16 -2.64 6.33
N VAL A 57 -14.58 -1.49 5.77
CA VAL A 57 -14.03 -0.94 4.53
C VAL A 57 -12.56 -0.56 4.71
N LEU A 58 -12.18 -0.02 5.88
CA LEU A 58 -10.79 0.34 6.18
C LEU A 58 -9.86 -0.87 6.28
N ARG A 59 -10.39 -2.06 6.64
CA ARG A 59 -9.63 -3.32 6.65
C ARG A 59 -9.36 -3.89 5.27
N ARG A 60 -9.95 -3.34 4.20
CA ARG A 60 -9.63 -3.78 2.83
C ARG A 60 -8.21 -3.31 2.45
N PRO A 61 -7.48 -4.04 1.60
CA PRO A 61 -6.18 -3.59 1.15
C PRO A 61 -6.17 -2.38 0.22
N GLY A 62 -5.12 -1.58 0.34
CA GLY A 62 -4.93 -0.32 -0.39
C GLY A 62 -4.34 0.80 0.47
N ASN A 63 -4.09 1.96 -0.15
CA ASN A 63 -3.59 3.17 0.50
C ASN A 63 -4.54 3.65 1.62
N ALA A 64 -4.01 3.89 2.82
CA ALA A 64 -4.80 4.24 4.00
C ALA A 64 -5.59 5.55 3.83
N VAL A 65 -4.92 6.60 3.32
CA VAL A 65 -5.54 7.91 3.06
C VAL A 65 -6.62 7.79 2.00
N ALA A 66 -6.38 7.05 0.92
CA ALA A 66 -7.36 6.84 -0.15
C ALA A 66 -8.63 6.14 0.36
N LYS A 67 -8.46 5.12 1.23
CA LYS A 67 -9.58 4.40 1.86
C LYS A 67 -10.41 5.31 2.75
N LEU A 68 -9.74 6.09 3.61
CA LEU A 68 -10.43 7.02 4.50
C LEU A 68 -11.10 8.16 3.73
N ALA A 69 -10.45 8.70 2.70
CA ALA A 69 -11.04 9.72 1.82
C ALA A 69 -12.33 9.20 1.16
N ALA A 70 -12.28 8.03 0.54
CA ALA A 70 -13.46 7.42 -0.07
C ALA A 70 -14.59 7.17 0.94
N ALA A 71 -14.26 6.67 2.15
CA ALA A 71 -15.24 6.45 3.21
C ALA A 71 -15.86 7.76 3.75
N LEU A 72 -15.13 8.88 3.64
CA LEU A 72 -15.61 10.22 3.97
C LEU A 72 -16.28 10.94 2.78
N GLY A 73 -16.45 10.26 1.63
CA GLY A 73 -17.08 10.84 0.44
C GLY A 73 -16.18 11.81 -0.35
N LEU A 74 -14.86 11.73 -0.17
CA LEU A 74 -13.87 12.54 -0.88
C LEU A 74 -13.23 11.77 -2.04
N PRO A 75 -12.81 12.46 -3.12
CA PRO A 75 -12.17 11.81 -4.26
C PRO A 75 -10.79 11.23 -3.85
N ARG A 76 -10.32 10.20 -4.57
CA ARG A 76 -9.07 9.48 -4.21
C ARG A 76 -7.80 10.29 -4.50
N ASP A 77 -7.86 11.26 -5.40
CA ASP A 77 -6.72 12.10 -5.80
C ASP A 77 -6.25 13.08 -4.69
N VAL A 78 -7.05 13.28 -3.65
CA VAL A 78 -6.67 14.04 -2.44
C VAL A 78 -5.42 13.48 -1.74
N VAL A 79 -5.03 12.23 -2.00
CA VAL A 79 -3.86 11.58 -1.40
C VAL A 79 -2.57 12.38 -1.63
N ALA A 80 -2.40 12.96 -2.82
CA ALA A 80 -1.24 13.78 -3.14
C ALA A 80 -1.20 15.04 -2.27
N ASP A 81 -2.30 15.77 -2.18
CA ASP A 81 -2.43 16.97 -1.36
C ASP A 81 -2.24 16.68 0.14
N VAL A 82 -2.82 15.58 0.64
CA VAL A 82 -2.65 15.14 2.02
C VAL A 82 -1.16 14.87 2.32
N SER A 83 -0.43 14.27 1.39
CA SER A 83 0.99 13.98 1.55
C SER A 83 1.85 15.24 1.62
N VAL A 84 1.50 16.28 0.85
CA VAL A 84 2.14 17.61 0.93
C VAL A 84 1.86 18.24 2.30
N ILE A 85 0.59 18.27 2.71
CA ILE A 85 0.15 18.88 3.98
C ILE A 85 0.80 18.20 5.18
N ALA A 86 0.89 16.86 5.18
CA ALA A 86 1.45 16.09 6.28
C ALA A 86 2.89 16.52 6.64
N ARG A 87 3.71 16.90 5.64
CA ARG A 87 5.09 17.39 5.85
C ARG A 87 5.14 18.72 6.60
N SER A 88 4.11 19.55 6.44
CA SER A 88 3.96 20.84 7.12
C SER A 88 2.93 20.81 8.24
N TYR A 89 2.40 19.65 8.64
CA TYR A 89 1.33 19.58 9.64
C TYR A 89 1.79 19.92 11.08
N PRO A 90 2.93 19.40 11.59
CA PRO A 90 3.37 19.71 12.95
C PRO A 90 3.62 21.22 13.14
N PRO A 91 3.21 21.84 14.27
CA PRO A 91 3.28 23.30 14.43
C PRO A 91 4.69 23.92 14.32
N HIS A 92 5.73 23.10 14.51
CA HIS A 92 7.14 23.53 14.47
C HIS A 92 7.81 23.37 13.11
N THR A 93 7.15 22.73 12.13
CA THR A 93 7.68 22.62 10.78
C THR A 93 7.32 23.88 9.99
N ALA A 94 8.20 24.27 9.06
CA ALA A 94 7.94 25.36 8.14
C ALA A 94 6.67 25.09 7.31
N VAL A 95 5.88 26.14 7.10
CA VAL A 95 4.78 26.13 6.14
C VAL A 95 5.34 26.48 4.77
N THR A 96 5.04 25.68 3.76
CA THR A 96 5.38 25.95 2.37
C THR A 96 4.16 26.50 1.63
N GLU A 97 4.39 27.27 0.56
CA GLU A 97 3.32 27.74 -0.33
C GLU A 97 2.54 26.55 -0.93
N GLU A 98 3.24 25.51 -1.34
CA GLU A 98 2.66 24.25 -1.83
C GLU A 98 1.68 23.63 -0.81
N ALA A 99 2.01 23.67 0.48
CA ALA A 99 1.13 23.15 1.53
C ALA A 99 -0.11 24.03 1.73
N ASP A 100 0.02 25.35 1.64
CA ASP A 100 -1.13 26.27 1.69
C ASP A 100 -2.09 26.04 0.51
N GLU A 101 -1.55 25.86 -0.70
CA GLU A 101 -2.35 25.54 -1.88
C GLU A 101 -3.03 24.16 -1.77
N ALA A 102 -2.32 23.15 -1.26
CA ALA A 102 -2.88 21.83 -1.02
C ALA A 102 -4.05 21.88 -0.03
N VAL A 103 -3.95 22.67 1.05
CA VAL A 103 -5.08 22.88 1.98
C VAL A 103 -6.26 23.50 1.25
N ALA A 104 -6.04 24.50 0.40
CA ALA A 104 -7.13 25.16 -0.35
C ALA A 104 -7.85 24.18 -1.31
N ARG A 105 -7.10 23.29 -1.98
CA ARG A 105 -7.67 22.22 -2.81
C ARG A 105 -8.49 21.23 -1.98
N LEU A 106 -8.00 20.80 -0.83
CA LEU A 106 -8.76 19.90 0.05
C LEU A 106 -10.01 20.56 0.64
N VAL A 107 -9.97 21.85 0.96
CA VAL A 107 -11.17 22.59 1.38
C VAL A 107 -12.20 22.61 0.25
N THR A 108 -11.75 22.79 -1.00
CA THR A 108 -12.62 22.72 -2.18
C THR A 108 -13.25 21.33 -2.30
N ALA A 109 -12.46 20.25 -2.16
CA ALA A 109 -12.96 18.89 -2.16
C ALA A 109 -13.95 18.60 -1.01
N CYS A 110 -13.81 19.30 0.13
CA CYS A 110 -14.73 19.20 1.26
C CYS A 110 -16.02 20.05 1.13
N GLY A 111 -16.23 20.73 0.00
CA GLY A 111 -17.41 21.58 -0.25
C GLY A 111 -17.11 23.09 -0.26
N GLY A 112 -15.84 23.49 -0.23
CA GLY A 112 -15.38 24.87 -0.47
C GLY A 112 -15.50 25.84 0.71
N THR A 113 -16.05 25.40 1.85
CA THR A 113 -16.22 26.24 3.04
C THR A 113 -15.07 26.03 4.03
N TRP A 114 -14.47 27.14 4.48
CA TRP A 114 -13.38 27.15 5.46
C TRP A 114 -13.92 27.08 6.89
N ASP A 115 -14.55 25.96 7.25
CA ASP A 115 -15.14 25.71 8.57
C ASP A 115 -14.44 24.59 9.37
N GLU A 116 -14.80 24.45 10.65
CA GLU A 116 -14.23 23.41 11.52
C GLU A 116 -14.58 21.99 11.08
N SER A 117 -15.66 21.79 10.29
CA SER A 117 -16.04 20.48 9.77
C SER A 117 -15.08 20.04 8.65
N ALA A 118 -14.77 20.95 7.71
CA ALA A 118 -13.74 20.76 6.71
C ALA A 118 -12.37 20.53 7.36
N ALA A 119 -12.01 21.34 8.38
CA ALA A 119 -10.77 21.16 9.12
C ALA A 119 -10.69 19.80 9.82
N ALA A 120 -11.81 19.31 10.39
CA ALA A 120 -11.88 17.99 11.00
C ALA A 120 -11.63 16.87 9.99
N ARG A 121 -12.29 16.88 8.82
CA ARG A 121 -12.06 15.88 7.76
C ARG A 121 -10.62 15.89 7.27
N ILE A 122 -10.07 17.06 6.96
CA ILE A 122 -8.68 17.20 6.49
C ILE A 122 -7.71 16.72 7.59
N GLY A 123 -7.96 17.11 8.85
CA GLY A 123 -7.17 16.68 10.00
C GLY A 123 -7.15 15.17 10.19
N LEU A 124 -8.27 14.47 9.93
CA LEU A 124 -8.34 13.01 9.95
C LEU A 124 -7.50 12.39 8.82
N LEU A 125 -7.59 12.91 7.59
CA LEU A 125 -6.80 12.41 6.46
C LEU A 125 -5.29 12.58 6.70
N VAL A 126 -4.86 13.73 7.20
CA VAL A 126 -3.45 14.01 7.50
C VAL A 126 -2.93 13.10 8.61
N GLN A 127 -3.74 12.86 9.65
CA GLN A 127 -3.37 11.92 10.71
C GLN A 127 -3.39 10.45 10.24
N ALA A 128 -4.20 10.13 9.23
CA ALA A 128 -4.24 8.82 8.59
C ALA A 128 -3.06 8.57 7.61
N SER A 129 -2.27 9.59 7.29
CA SER A 129 -1.06 9.49 6.46
C SER A 129 0.12 8.97 7.29
N ALA A 130 1.14 9.80 7.53
CA ALA A 130 2.44 9.40 8.07
C ALA A 130 2.38 8.55 9.36
N SER A 131 1.41 8.80 10.25
CA SER A 131 1.25 8.01 11.48
C SER A 131 0.72 6.60 11.20
N THR A 132 -0.26 6.43 10.31
CA THR A 132 -0.69 5.08 9.91
C THR A 132 0.40 4.38 9.12
N ASP A 133 1.13 5.09 8.27
CA ASP A 133 2.25 4.53 7.50
C ASP A 133 3.38 4.04 8.42
N ALA A 134 3.70 4.80 9.47
CA ALA A 134 4.64 4.37 10.50
C ALA A 134 4.15 3.09 11.19
N MET A 135 2.86 2.99 11.51
CA MET A 135 2.26 1.79 12.10
C MET A 135 2.28 0.59 11.15
N ILE A 136 2.02 0.81 9.86
CA ILE A 136 2.10 -0.20 8.80
C ILE A 136 3.53 -0.74 8.68
N ALA A 137 4.52 0.15 8.77
CA ALA A 137 5.94 -0.18 8.79
C ALA A 137 6.41 -0.77 10.14
N GLY A 138 5.51 -1.13 11.05
CA GLY A 138 5.83 -1.76 12.33
C GLY A 138 6.40 -0.82 13.40
N ARG A 139 6.39 0.50 13.18
CA ARG A 139 6.81 1.46 14.21
C ARG A 139 5.71 1.65 15.24
N VAL A 140 6.01 1.29 16.48
CA VAL A 140 5.14 1.53 17.64
C VAL A 140 5.93 2.36 18.66
N PRO A 141 5.45 3.55 19.03
CA PRO A 141 4.20 4.18 18.63
C PRO A 141 4.28 4.87 17.24
N PRO A 142 3.15 5.03 16.53
CA PRO A 142 3.11 5.69 15.21
C PRO A 142 3.52 7.16 15.26
N VAL A 143 3.33 7.80 16.41
CA VAL A 143 3.88 9.12 16.75
C VAL A 143 4.77 8.92 17.98
N PRO A 144 6.10 9.14 17.89
CA PRO A 144 7.03 8.82 18.97
C PRO A 144 6.88 9.72 20.19
N THR A 145 6.59 11.00 19.96
CA THR A 145 6.51 12.02 21.02
C THR A 145 5.38 13.01 20.77
N THR A 146 4.87 13.60 21.85
CA THR A 146 3.98 14.76 21.83
C THR A 146 4.60 15.90 22.62
N ARG A 147 4.01 17.09 22.54
CA ARG A 147 4.49 18.29 23.23
C ARG A 147 3.44 18.85 24.17
N ARG A 148 3.88 19.35 25.31
CA ARG A 148 3.08 20.05 26.33
C ARG A 148 3.80 21.32 26.79
N ILE A 149 3.05 22.26 27.35
CA ILE A 149 3.61 23.43 28.04
C ILE A 149 3.57 23.14 29.54
N ALA A 150 4.71 23.21 30.22
CA ALA A 150 4.77 23.04 31.66
C ALA A 150 4.20 24.27 32.40
N PRO A 151 3.88 24.15 33.71
CA PRO A 151 3.37 25.27 34.50
C PRO A 151 4.29 26.51 34.53
N ASP A 152 5.59 26.33 34.30
CA ASP A 152 6.58 27.42 34.20
C ASP A 152 6.66 28.04 32.79
N GLY A 153 5.82 27.58 31.85
CA GLY A 153 5.77 28.03 30.47
C GLY A 153 6.77 27.34 29.52
N SER A 154 7.61 26.43 30.02
CA SER A 154 8.57 25.71 29.18
C SER A 154 7.92 24.61 28.34
N LEU A 155 8.52 24.29 27.19
CA LEU A 155 8.06 23.20 26.32
C LEU A 155 8.62 21.87 26.82
N VAL A 156 7.75 20.89 27.02
CA VAL A 156 8.09 19.52 27.41
C VAL A 156 7.75 18.56 26.27
N GLU A 157 8.71 17.73 25.87
CA GLU A 157 8.47 16.62 24.95
C GLU A 157 8.17 15.34 25.74
N VAL A 158 7.00 14.75 25.51
CA VAL A 158 6.52 13.57 26.22
C VAL A 158 6.55 12.37 25.27
N PRO A 159 7.28 11.29 25.59
CA PRO A 159 7.25 10.06 24.79
C PRO A 159 5.87 9.38 24.86
N LEU A 160 5.49 8.67 23.79
CA LEU A 160 4.21 7.97 23.66
C LEU A 160 4.35 6.45 23.58
N ASP A 161 5.50 5.90 23.97
CA ASP A 161 5.81 4.47 23.96
C ASP A 161 4.83 3.63 24.78
N ALA A 162 4.46 4.05 26.00
CA ALA A 162 3.46 3.33 26.80
C ALA A 162 2.00 3.61 26.39
N VAL A 163 1.76 4.73 25.69
CA VAL A 163 0.41 5.18 25.27
C VAL A 163 0.43 5.65 23.80
N PRO A 164 0.50 4.71 22.83
CA PRO A 164 0.74 5.02 21.41
C PRO A 164 -0.27 5.94 20.74
N PHE A 165 -1.48 6.04 21.31
CA PHE A 165 -2.57 6.89 20.84
C PHE A 165 -2.86 8.03 21.81
N GLY A 166 -1.94 8.37 22.71
CA GLY A 166 -2.15 9.33 23.78
C GLY A 166 -3.00 8.76 24.93
N ALA A 167 -3.38 9.63 25.87
CA ALA A 167 -4.12 9.26 27.07
C ALA A 167 -5.09 10.37 27.49
N GLY A 168 -6.08 10.00 28.31
CA GLY A 168 -7.05 10.93 28.90
C GLY A 168 -7.88 11.68 27.86
N ARG A 169 -8.19 12.96 28.14
CA ARG A 169 -9.05 13.78 27.27
C ARG A 169 -8.49 13.99 25.85
N HIS A 170 -7.18 13.84 25.68
CA HIS A 170 -6.46 14.03 24.42
C HIS A 170 -6.12 12.73 23.69
N GLU A 171 -6.66 11.59 24.13
CA GLU A 171 -6.50 10.31 23.43
C GLU A 171 -7.03 10.40 21.99
N CYS A 172 -6.37 9.75 21.04
CA CYS A 172 -6.79 9.77 19.64
C CYS A 172 -8.16 9.09 19.48
N PRO A 173 -9.20 9.79 18.97
CA PRO A 173 -10.52 9.19 18.78
C PRO A 173 -10.54 8.18 17.61
N GLY A 174 -9.53 8.21 16.73
CA GLY A 174 -9.44 7.38 15.53
C GLY A 174 -8.62 6.10 15.71
N ARG A 175 -8.34 5.64 16.94
CA ARG A 175 -7.50 4.46 17.20
C ARG A 175 -7.99 3.23 16.42
N SER A 176 -9.27 2.88 16.54
CA SER A 176 -9.85 1.71 15.86
C SER A 176 -9.77 1.83 14.33
N HIS A 177 -9.94 3.03 13.78
CA HIS A 177 -9.85 3.29 12.34
C HIS A 177 -8.42 3.16 11.85
N ALA A 178 -7.46 3.72 12.58
CA ALA A 178 -6.04 3.60 12.28
C ALA A 178 -5.59 2.13 12.32
N GLU A 179 -5.95 1.40 13.38
CA GLU A 179 -5.67 -0.02 13.52
C GLU A 179 -6.27 -0.83 12.35
N ALA A 180 -7.51 -0.55 11.96
CA ALA A 180 -8.16 -1.19 10.81
C ALA A 180 -7.48 -0.87 9.47
N MET A 181 -7.10 0.39 9.24
CA MET A 181 -6.36 0.80 8.04
C MET A 181 -5.02 0.09 7.93
N ALA A 182 -4.28 0.00 9.05
CA ALA A 182 -3.02 -0.72 9.09
C ALA A 182 -3.22 -2.21 8.85
N GLN A 183 -4.19 -2.84 9.55
CA GLN A 183 -4.57 -4.25 9.39
C GLN A 183 -4.83 -4.62 7.92
N GLY A 184 -5.49 -3.75 7.18
CA GLY A 184 -5.81 -4.00 5.78
C GLY A 184 -4.62 -3.91 4.82
N THR A 185 -3.44 -3.43 5.21
CA THR A 185 -2.38 -3.18 4.22
C THR A 185 -1.78 -4.42 3.59
N PHE A 186 -1.31 -4.28 2.35
CA PHE A 186 -0.61 -5.34 1.63
C PHE A 186 0.62 -5.85 2.39
N HIS A 187 1.36 -4.96 3.08
CA HIS A 187 2.47 -5.35 3.97
C HIS A 187 2.02 -6.36 5.03
N ARG A 188 0.91 -6.09 5.73
CA ARG A 188 0.40 -6.99 6.77
C ARG A 188 -0.10 -8.33 6.28
N LEU A 189 -0.54 -8.43 5.02
CA LEU A 189 -0.94 -9.72 4.45
C LEU A 189 0.23 -10.72 4.44
N HIS A 190 1.48 -10.27 4.40
CA HIS A 190 2.68 -11.12 4.43
C HIS A 190 3.07 -11.57 5.86
N HIS A 191 2.39 -11.06 6.89
CA HIS A 191 2.65 -11.38 8.30
C HIS A 191 1.47 -12.09 8.97
N ALA A 192 0.49 -12.54 8.19
CA ALA A 192 -0.58 -13.41 8.67
C ALA A 192 -0.03 -14.81 9.04
N PRO A 193 -0.76 -15.60 9.85
CA PRO A 193 -0.36 -16.97 10.17
C PRO A 193 -0.22 -17.88 8.94
N GLU A 194 -1.08 -17.69 7.95
CA GLU A 194 -1.07 -18.41 6.68
C GLU A 194 -0.35 -17.59 5.60
N PRO A 195 0.35 -18.23 4.65
CA PRO A 195 0.97 -17.52 3.54
C PRO A 195 -0.09 -16.84 2.67
N LEU A 196 0.23 -15.64 2.19
CA LEU A 196 -0.59 -14.96 1.20
C LEU A 196 -0.53 -15.71 -0.14
N LEU A 197 -1.63 -16.36 -0.53
CA LEU A 197 -1.81 -16.80 -1.92
C LEU A 197 -2.12 -15.58 -2.79
N LEU A 198 -1.23 -15.27 -3.72
CA LEU A 198 -1.34 -14.14 -4.63
C LEU A 198 -1.60 -14.63 -6.05
N PRO A 199 -2.86 -14.64 -6.53
CA PRO A 199 -3.15 -14.95 -7.92
C PRO A 199 -2.70 -13.80 -8.83
N ASN A 200 -2.24 -14.14 -10.03
CA ASN A 200 -1.70 -13.17 -10.98
C ASN A 200 -2.63 -13.03 -12.19
N ALA A 201 -3.04 -11.80 -12.47
CA ALA A 201 -3.89 -11.41 -13.58
C ALA A 201 -3.08 -10.81 -14.73
N TRP A 202 -3.65 -10.83 -15.94
CA TRP A 202 -3.07 -10.24 -17.16
C TRP A 202 -4.00 -9.22 -17.82
N ASP A 203 -5.26 -9.14 -17.38
CA ASP A 203 -6.25 -8.18 -17.84
C ASP A 203 -7.22 -7.80 -16.70
N PHE A 204 -8.19 -6.93 -17.00
CA PHE A 204 -9.18 -6.52 -16.01
C PHE A 204 -10.15 -7.64 -15.62
N ALA A 205 -10.60 -8.45 -16.57
CA ALA A 205 -11.62 -9.46 -16.34
C ALA A 205 -11.11 -10.58 -15.42
N SER A 206 -9.88 -11.05 -15.67
CA SER A 206 -9.20 -12.02 -14.80
C SER A 206 -9.01 -11.49 -13.39
N ALA A 207 -8.57 -10.25 -13.23
CA ALA A 207 -8.43 -9.63 -11.91
C ALA A 207 -9.78 -9.46 -11.18
N ALA A 208 -10.81 -8.97 -11.87
CA ALA A 208 -12.14 -8.81 -11.30
C ALA A 208 -12.75 -10.15 -10.87
N ALA A 209 -12.59 -11.20 -11.68
CA ALA A 209 -13.05 -12.54 -11.33
C ALA A 209 -12.36 -13.10 -10.07
N LEU A 210 -11.06 -12.85 -9.91
CA LEU A 210 -10.32 -13.21 -8.70
C LEU A 210 -10.80 -12.44 -7.48
N VAL A 211 -11.08 -11.14 -7.63
CA VAL A 211 -11.63 -10.32 -6.53
C VAL A 211 -13.01 -10.82 -6.11
N ASP A 212 -13.89 -11.15 -7.05
CA ASP A 212 -15.22 -11.71 -6.76
C ASP A 212 -15.14 -13.10 -6.12
N ALA A 213 -14.09 -13.87 -6.42
CA ALA A 213 -13.76 -15.10 -5.74
C ALA A 213 -13.21 -14.90 -4.31
N GLY A 214 -13.03 -13.65 -3.86
CA GLY A 214 -12.64 -13.29 -2.50
C GLY A 214 -11.14 -13.04 -2.30
N PHE A 215 -10.33 -13.04 -3.35
CA PHE A 215 -8.90 -12.74 -3.22
C PHE A 215 -8.68 -11.27 -2.85
N GLN A 216 -7.99 -11.05 -1.74
CA GLN A 216 -7.76 -9.71 -1.17
C GLN A 216 -6.60 -8.96 -1.84
N ALA A 217 -5.74 -9.68 -2.58
CA ALA A 217 -4.63 -9.12 -3.31
C ALA A 217 -4.45 -9.82 -4.66
N ILE A 218 -4.04 -9.05 -5.67
CA ILE A 218 -3.84 -9.48 -7.05
C ILE A 218 -2.45 -9.05 -7.50
N GLY A 219 -1.67 -9.97 -8.05
CA GLY A 219 -0.45 -9.66 -8.79
C GLY A 219 -0.72 -9.46 -10.27
N THR A 220 0.15 -8.76 -11.00
CA THR A 220 0.22 -8.92 -12.46
C THR A 220 1.24 -10.01 -12.83
N THR A 221 1.22 -10.48 -14.07
CA THR A 221 2.25 -11.37 -14.63
C THR A 221 2.79 -10.79 -15.92
N SER A 222 4.10 -10.51 -15.99
CA SER A 222 4.73 -9.96 -17.19
C SER A 222 4.47 -10.81 -18.43
N LEU A 223 4.60 -12.15 -18.33
CA LEU A 223 4.31 -13.07 -19.43
C LEU A 223 2.89 -12.91 -19.98
N GLY A 224 1.89 -12.85 -19.11
CA GLY A 224 0.51 -12.71 -19.54
C GLY A 224 0.26 -11.36 -20.20
N VAL A 225 0.83 -10.27 -19.66
CA VAL A 225 0.70 -8.92 -20.21
C VAL A 225 1.38 -8.81 -21.57
N ALA A 226 2.64 -9.23 -21.67
CA ALA A 226 3.41 -9.18 -22.90
C ALA A 226 2.78 -10.06 -24.00
N ALA A 227 2.44 -11.32 -23.66
CA ALA A 227 1.86 -12.24 -24.63
C ALA A 227 0.46 -11.79 -25.10
N ALA A 228 -0.36 -11.22 -24.22
CA ALA A 228 -1.64 -10.63 -24.62
C ALA A 228 -1.46 -9.41 -25.55
N GLY A 229 -0.36 -8.67 -25.41
CA GLY A 229 0.06 -7.58 -26.31
C GLY A 229 0.75 -8.04 -27.60
N GLY A 230 1.04 -9.35 -27.75
CA GLY A 230 1.74 -9.89 -28.91
C GLY A 230 3.26 -9.72 -28.89
N THR A 231 3.84 -9.40 -27.73
CA THR A 231 5.28 -9.20 -27.55
C THR A 231 5.89 -10.31 -26.67
N PRO A 232 7.15 -10.72 -26.90
CA PRO A 232 7.83 -11.62 -25.98
C PRO A 232 8.00 -11.04 -24.58
N ASP A 233 7.90 -11.91 -23.57
CA ASP A 233 8.15 -11.57 -22.16
C ASP A 233 9.64 -11.28 -21.88
N ALA A 234 9.93 -10.59 -20.79
CA ALA A 234 11.26 -10.25 -20.30
C ALA A 234 12.15 -9.48 -21.31
N ALA A 235 11.52 -8.86 -22.32
CA ALA A 235 12.19 -8.03 -23.31
C ALA A 235 12.34 -6.57 -22.86
N GLY A 236 11.76 -6.17 -21.72
CA GLY A 236 11.72 -4.78 -21.27
C GLY A 236 10.86 -3.86 -22.14
N LEU A 237 10.00 -4.44 -23.00
CA LEU A 237 9.20 -3.71 -23.98
C LEU A 237 7.76 -3.45 -23.52
N ALA A 238 7.28 -4.15 -22.48
CA ALA A 238 5.88 -4.13 -22.05
C ALA A 238 5.54 -3.00 -21.04
N ARG A 239 6.32 -1.90 -21.01
CA ARG A 239 6.13 -0.81 -20.04
C ARG A 239 4.75 -0.19 -20.16
N GLU A 240 4.32 0.11 -21.38
CA GLU A 240 3.06 0.79 -21.64
C GLU A 240 1.86 -0.10 -21.28
N GLU A 241 1.91 -1.37 -21.66
CA GLU A 241 0.91 -2.38 -21.35
C GLU A 241 0.81 -2.63 -19.84
N THR A 242 1.94 -2.70 -19.15
CA THR A 242 2.01 -2.88 -17.69
C THR A 242 1.37 -1.71 -16.96
N LEU A 243 1.69 -0.47 -17.33
CA LEU A 243 1.08 0.72 -16.75
C LEU A 243 -0.40 0.84 -17.12
N ALA A 244 -0.79 0.51 -18.35
CA ALA A 244 -2.18 0.51 -18.76
C ALA A 244 -3.01 -0.50 -17.95
N LEU A 245 -2.45 -1.68 -17.66
CA LEU A 245 -3.08 -2.66 -16.78
C LEU A 245 -3.16 -2.15 -15.33
N ALA A 246 -2.07 -1.62 -14.78
CA ALA A 246 -2.05 -1.05 -13.43
C ALA A 246 -3.15 0.00 -13.22
N ARG A 247 -3.32 0.93 -14.17
CA ARG A 247 -4.39 1.95 -14.16
C ARG A 247 -5.80 1.33 -14.16
N LYS A 248 -6.00 0.21 -14.86
CA LYS A 248 -7.28 -0.51 -14.87
C LYS A 248 -7.53 -1.24 -13.55
N LEU A 249 -6.51 -1.89 -12.99
CA LEU A 249 -6.67 -2.77 -11.82
C LEU A 249 -6.81 -2.00 -10.51
N VAL A 250 -6.21 -0.81 -10.38
CA VAL A 250 -6.18 -0.07 -9.10
C VAL A 250 -7.54 0.40 -8.59
N ARG A 251 -8.59 0.31 -9.42
CA ARG A 251 -9.98 0.56 -9.04
C ARG A 251 -10.66 -0.64 -8.35
N LEU A 252 -10.07 -1.83 -8.42
CA LEU A 252 -10.59 -3.01 -7.75
C LEU A 252 -10.44 -2.87 -6.23
N PRO A 253 -11.36 -3.43 -5.43
CA PRO A 253 -11.29 -3.41 -3.97
C PRO A 253 -10.28 -4.42 -3.40
N ALA A 254 -9.09 -4.52 -4.00
CA ALA A 254 -8.01 -5.43 -3.62
C ALA A 254 -6.64 -4.72 -3.71
N ALA A 255 -5.64 -5.22 -2.99
CA ALA A 255 -4.27 -4.76 -3.16
C ALA A 255 -3.74 -5.24 -4.51
N VAL A 256 -3.25 -4.33 -5.34
CA VAL A 256 -2.62 -4.66 -6.61
C VAL A 256 -1.11 -4.52 -6.47
N THR A 257 -0.37 -5.58 -6.78
CA THR A 257 1.09 -5.53 -6.94
C THR A 257 1.47 -5.77 -8.40
N VAL A 258 2.38 -4.96 -8.92
CA VAL A 258 2.71 -4.95 -10.36
C VAL A 258 4.09 -5.57 -10.58
N ASP A 259 4.14 -6.56 -11.45
CA ASP A 259 5.38 -7.08 -12.02
C ASP A 259 5.95 -6.06 -13.01
N VAL A 260 7.12 -5.51 -12.70
CA VAL A 260 7.77 -4.45 -13.50
C VAL A 260 9.05 -4.93 -14.19
N GLU A 261 9.25 -6.25 -14.31
CA GLU A 261 10.46 -6.85 -14.86
C GLU A 261 11.71 -6.24 -14.18
N ALA A 262 12.69 -5.78 -14.98
CA ALA A 262 13.89 -5.07 -14.54
C ALA A 262 13.69 -3.56 -14.31
N GLY A 263 12.46 -3.04 -14.39
CA GLY A 263 12.11 -1.64 -14.08
C GLY A 263 12.02 -0.69 -15.27
N PHE A 264 12.08 -1.19 -16.51
CA PHE A 264 11.86 -0.45 -17.76
C PHE A 264 12.68 0.84 -17.95
N GLY A 265 13.89 0.91 -17.39
CA GLY A 265 14.79 2.07 -17.50
C GLY A 265 14.57 3.12 -16.41
N ASP A 266 13.57 3.99 -16.54
CA ASP A 266 13.28 5.06 -15.56
C ASP A 266 12.50 4.54 -14.34
N VAL A 267 13.24 3.92 -13.42
CA VAL A 267 12.68 3.37 -12.17
C VAL A 267 12.10 4.47 -11.27
N ARG A 268 12.69 5.67 -11.23
CA ARG A 268 12.21 6.77 -10.38
C ARG A 268 10.85 7.27 -10.86
N GLY A 269 10.72 7.55 -12.16
CA GLY A 269 9.44 7.94 -12.76
C GLY A 269 8.38 6.84 -12.62
N LEU A 270 8.76 5.58 -12.85
CA LEU A 270 7.87 4.43 -12.67
C LEU A 270 7.37 4.29 -11.22
N ALA A 271 8.26 4.42 -10.23
CA ALA A 271 7.92 4.35 -8.81
C ALA A 271 6.92 5.44 -8.41
N ALA A 272 7.17 6.69 -8.83
CA ALA A 272 6.27 7.80 -8.58
C ALA A 272 4.90 7.57 -9.21
N GLU A 273 4.87 7.17 -10.48
CA GLU A 273 3.61 6.91 -11.21
C GLU A 273 2.79 5.79 -10.57
N LEU A 274 3.41 4.66 -10.20
CA LEU A 274 2.71 3.55 -9.55
C LEU A 274 2.20 3.94 -8.15
N ALA A 275 2.97 4.71 -7.39
CA ALA A 275 2.55 5.23 -6.09
C ALA A 275 1.35 6.16 -6.21
N ASP A 276 1.37 7.09 -7.17
CA ASP A 276 0.28 8.02 -7.45
C ASP A 276 -1.00 7.31 -7.89
N LEU A 277 -0.87 6.19 -8.61
CA LEU A 277 -2.02 5.34 -8.95
C LEU A 277 -2.63 4.66 -7.73
N GLY A 278 -1.85 4.44 -6.66
CA GLY A 278 -2.27 3.71 -5.47
C GLY A 278 -1.98 2.20 -5.54
N ILE A 279 -1.00 1.80 -6.36
CA ILE A 279 -0.47 0.43 -6.38
C ILE A 279 0.10 0.09 -5.00
N ALA A 280 -0.05 -1.17 -4.57
CA ALA A 280 0.31 -1.61 -3.23
C ALA A 280 1.73 -2.19 -3.15
N GLY A 281 2.27 -2.66 -4.27
CA GLY A 281 3.62 -3.22 -4.33
C GLY A 281 4.12 -3.46 -5.74
N VAL A 282 5.38 -3.85 -5.85
CA VAL A 282 6.03 -4.20 -7.11
C VAL A 282 6.89 -5.45 -6.97
N ASN A 283 7.03 -6.22 -8.05
CA ASN A 283 8.14 -7.17 -8.20
C ASN A 283 9.19 -6.54 -9.14
N ILE A 284 10.44 -6.45 -8.69
CA ILE A 284 11.57 -5.92 -9.48
C ILE A 284 12.68 -6.98 -9.54
N GLU A 285 13.07 -7.40 -10.73
CA GLU A 285 13.93 -8.58 -10.93
C GLU A 285 15.37 -8.23 -11.29
N ASP A 286 16.30 -9.10 -10.88
CA ASP A 286 17.71 -9.00 -11.22
C ASP A 286 18.08 -9.79 -12.49
N GLY A 287 17.14 -10.52 -13.09
CA GLY A 287 17.31 -11.16 -14.40
C GLY A 287 17.51 -10.13 -15.52
N ARG A 288 18.43 -10.44 -16.45
CA ARG A 288 18.80 -9.62 -17.61
C ARG A 288 18.99 -10.53 -18.82
N GLY A 289 17.88 -10.92 -19.46
CA GLY A 289 17.91 -11.95 -20.49
C GLY A 289 18.41 -13.27 -19.91
N GLU A 290 19.53 -13.78 -20.42
CA GLU A 290 20.16 -15.04 -19.97
C GLU A 290 21.09 -14.87 -18.75
N GLY A 291 21.27 -13.64 -18.26
CA GLY A 291 22.19 -13.34 -17.17
C GLY A 291 21.52 -12.67 -15.97
N LEU A 292 22.33 -12.35 -14.96
CA LEU A 292 21.91 -11.59 -13.80
C LEU A 292 22.58 -10.21 -13.81
N ALA A 293 21.89 -9.21 -13.29
CA ALA A 293 22.46 -7.90 -13.00
C ALA A 293 23.56 -8.00 -11.93
N ASP A 294 24.44 -7.01 -11.92
CA ASP A 294 25.32 -6.78 -10.78
C ASP A 294 24.47 -6.55 -9.52
N PRO A 295 24.74 -7.24 -8.39
CA PRO A 295 23.94 -7.09 -7.18
C PRO A 295 23.92 -5.66 -6.62
N ALA A 296 24.96 -4.85 -6.83
CA ALA A 296 24.98 -3.45 -6.39
C ALA A 296 24.08 -2.57 -7.27
N GLU A 297 24.05 -2.81 -8.59
CA GLU A 297 23.14 -2.10 -9.51
C GLU A 297 21.68 -2.42 -9.18
N GLN A 298 21.35 -3.69 -8.96
CA GLN A 298 19.98 -4.07 -8.59
C GLN A 298 19.57 -3.47 -7.23
N ALA A 299 20.46 -3.50 -6.23
CA ALA A 299 20.22 -2.88 -4.94
C ALA A 299 19.95 -1.36 -5.07
N ALA A 300 20.59 -0.67 -6.01
CA ALA A 300 20.32 0.75 -6.27
C ALA A 300 18.91 0.99 -6.83
N LEU A 301 18.37 0.07 -7.64
CA LEU A 301 16.99 0.16 -8.14
C LEU A 301 15.97 -0.06 -7.02
N VAL A 302 16.20 -1.06 -6.16
CA VAL A 302 15.38 -1.29 -4.96
C VAL A 302 15.35 -0.05 -4.08
N ARG A 303 16.53 0.54 -3.79
CA ARG A 303 16.63 1.77 -3.00
C ARG A 303 15.87 2.94 -3.65
N THR A 304 15.97 3.07 -4.98
CA THR A 304 15.28 4.14 -5.71
C THR A 304 13.75 4.03 -5.57
N PHE A 305 13.19 2.81 -5.62
CA PHE A 305 11.77 2.59 -5.33
C PHE A 305 11.43 3.02 -3.89
N LYS A 306 12.20 2.58 -2.90
CA LYS A 306 11.92 2.90 -1.48
C LYS A 306 12.08 4.38 -1.15
N GLU A 307 13.03 5.08 -1.75
CA GLU A 307 13.21 6.53 -1.58
C GLU A 307 12.08 7.33 -2.24
N THR A 308 11.64 6.91 -3.42
CA THR A 308 10.61 7.63 -4.20
C THR A 308 9.20 7.33 -3.71
N ALA A 309 8.95 6.09 -3.31
CA ALA A 309 7.64 5.60 -2.89
C ALA A 309 7.77 4.66 -1.67
N PRO A 310 8.03 5.21 -0.47
CA PRO A 310 8.30 4.41 0.75
C PRO A 310 7.19 3.42 1.13
N HIS A 311 5.95 3.70 0.72
CA HIS A 311 4.76 2.90 1.02
C HIS A 311 4.55 1.71 0.08
N LEU A 312 5.24 1.66 -1.07
CA LEU A 312 5.19 0.50 -1.95
C LEU A 312 5.94 -0.66 -1.29
N PHE A 313 5.30 -1.83 -1.29
CA PHE A 313 5.96 -3.09 -0.95
C PHE A 313 6.89 -3.48 -2.11
N VAL A 314 8.20 -3.40 -1.92
CA VAL A 314 9.19 -3.79 -2.93
C VAL A 314 9.58 -5.25 -2.71
N ASN A 315 9.09 -6.11 -3.58
CA ASN A 315 9.44 -7.53 -3.61
C ASN A 315 10.60 -7.74 -4.58
N ALA A 316 11.83 -7.79 -4.08
CA ALA A 316 13.00 -7.96 -4.92
C ALA A 316 13.10 -9.42 -5.39
N ARG A 317 13.06 -9.61 -6.72
CA ARG A 317 13.11 -10.92 -7.36
C ARG A 317 14.55 -11.29 -7.70
N VAL A 318 14.94 -12.49 -7.26
CA VAL A 318 16.27 -13.09 -7.47
C VAL A 318 16.13 -14.25 -8.43
N ASP A 319 16.65 -14.09 -9.65
CA ASP A 319 16.43 -15.01 -10.77
C ASP A 319 17.47 -16.12 -10.91
N THR A 320 18.35 -16.29 -9.92
CA THR A 320 19.39 -17.33 -9.91
C THR A 320 18.85 -18.73 -10.22
N HIS A 321 17.72 -19.10 -9.62
CA HIS A 321 17.08 -20.40 -9.85
C HIS A 321 16.21 -20.44 -11.10
N TRP A 322 15.62 -19.32 -11.50
CA TRP A 322 14.77 -19.23 -12.69
C TRP A 322 15.58 -19.31 -13.99
N LEU A 323 16.74 -18.64 -14.02
CA LEU A 323 17.67 -18.67 -15.14
C LEU A 323 18.69 -19.81 -15.05
N HIS A 324 18.71 -20.54 -13.93
CA HIS A 324 19.69 -21.60 -13.66
C HIS A 324 21.16 -21.11 -13.69
N VAL A 325 21.40 -19.91 -13.16
CA VAL A 325 22.71 -19.26 -13.12
C VAL A 325 23.04 -18.89 -11.67
N ASP A 326 24.25 -19.20 -11.22
CA ASP A 326 24.80 -18.72 -9.93
C ASP A 326 23.86 -18.95 -8.73
N GLN A 327 23.26 -20.15 -8.65
CA GLN A 327 22.28 -20.51 -7.62
C GLN A 327 22.79 -20.36 -6.19
N ASP A 328 24.10 -20.52 -5.98
CA ASP A 328 24.71 -20.38 -4.66
C ASP A 328 24.72 -18.92 -4.16
N SER A 329 24.62 -17.91 -5.04
CA SER A 329 24.60 -16.49 -4.65
C SER A 329 23.22 -15.97 -4.23
N THR A 330 22.18 -16.81 -4.29
CA THR A 330 20.78 -16.44 -4.00
C THR A 330 20.62 -15.69 -2.67
N VAL A 331 21.20 -16.22 -1.59
CA VAL A 331 21.09 -15.62 -0.25
C VAL A 331 21.87 -14.32 -0.15
N GLU A 332 23.07 -14.26 -0.72
CA GLU A 332 23.90 -13.04 -0.73
C GLU A 332 23.17 -11.88 -1.44
N ARG A 333 22.59 -12.16 -2.62
CA ARG A 333 21.79 -11.20 -3.38
C ARG A 333 20.56 -10.76 -2.60
N ALA A 334 19.82 -11.71 -2.02
CA ALA A 334 18.64 -11.43 -1.22
C ALA A 334 18.96 -10.49 -0.05
N LEU A 335 20.00 -10.78 0.74
CA LEU A 335 20.43 -9.94 1.85
C LEU A 335 20.82 -8.54 1.40
N ARG A 336 21.53 -8.42 0.27
CA ARG A 336 21.91 -7.11 -0.29
C ARG A 336 20.69 -6.29 -0.72
N TYR A 337 19.64 -6.93 -1.22
CA TYR A 337 18.39 -6.26 -1.58
C TYR A 337 17.57 -5.87 -0.35
N VAL A 338 17.60 -6.69 0.69
CA VAL A 338 17.05 -6.33 2.01
C VAL A 338 17.76 -5.12 2.60
N ASP A 339 19.10 -5.07 2.55
CA ASP A 339 19.89 -3.91 3.01
C ASP A 339 19.57 -2.63 2.21
N ALA A 340 19.13 -2.77 0.95
CA ALA A 340 18.65 -1.68 0.13
C ALA A 340 17.18 -1.27 0.42
N GLY A 341 16.48 -2.02 1.26
CA GLY A 341 15.13 -1.74 1.73
C GLY A 341 14.02 -2.60 1.12
N ALA A 342 14.33 -3.73 0.48
CA ALA A 342 13.31 -4.66 0.00
C ALA A 342 12.43 -5.16 1.17
N ASP A 343 11.11 -5.11 0.98
CA ASP A 343 10.13 -5.54 1.99
C ASP A 343 9.86 -7.05 1.91
N GLY A 344 10.24 -7.69 0.81
CA GLY A 344 10.16 -9.13 0.59
C GLY A 344 11.14 -9.58 -0.49
N ILE A 345 11.44 -10.88 -0.51
CA ILE A 345 12.29 -11.51 -1.51
C ILE A 345 11.49 -12.54 -2.28
N PHE A 346 11.64 -12.55 -3.60
CA PHE A 346 11.01 -13.53 -4.48
C PHE A 346 12.07 -14.39 -5.17
N VAL A 347 12.05 -15.70 -4.95
CA VAL A 347 12.97 -16.64 -5.62
C VAL A 347 12.16 -17.63 -6.47
N PRO A 348 11.85 -17.30 -7.74
CA PRO A 348 11.16 -18.22 -8.63
C PRO A 348 12.03 -19.44 -8.96
N GLY A 349 11.41 -20.62 -9.00
CA GLY A 349 12.10 -21.88 -9.30
C GLY A 349 12.96 -22.44 -8.15
N LEU A 350 12.89 -21.86 -6.94
CA LEU A 350 13.60 -22.35 -5.77
C LEU A 350 13.14 -23.79 -5.43
N PRO A 351 14.06 -24.78 -5.40
CA PRO A 351 13.72 -26.15 -5.05
C PRO A 351 13.23 -26.29 -3.60
N LEU A 352 12.28 -27.20 -3.36
CA LEU A 352 11.62 -27.40 -2.07
C LEU A 352 12.61 -27.59 -0.91
N ASP A 353 13.69 -28.35 -1.11
CA ASP A 353 14.72 -28.65 -0.12
C ASP A 353 15.62 -27.45 0.23
N ARG A 354 15.58 -26.39 -0.58
CA ARG A 354 16.33 -25.14 -0.35
C ARG A 354 15.51 -24.05 0.33
N ILE A 355 14.17 -24.17 0.33
CA ILE A 355 13.27 -23.13 0.85
C ILE A 355 13.56 -22.79 2.31
N ALA A 356 13.64 -23.79 3.20
CA ALA A 356 13.84 -23.56 4.62
C ALA A 356 15.14 -22.77 4.91
N GLY A 357 16.22 -23.07 4.18
CA GLY A 357 17.49 -22.35 4.34
C GLY A 357 17.41 -20.88 3.92
N VAL A 358 16.67 -20.56 2.86
CA VAL A 358 16.45 -19.16 2.43
C VAL A 358 15.55 -18.44 3.45
N VAL A 359 14.49 -19.08 3.94
CA VAL A 359 13.60 -18.52 4.98
C VAL A 359 14.37 -18.22 6.26
N GLU A 360 15.27 -19.10 6.69
CA GLU A 360 16.10 -18.88 7.88
C GLU A 360 17.09 -17.73 7.71
N ALA A 361 17.68 -17.59 6.52
CA ALA A 361 18.72 -16.60 6.25
C ALA A 361 18.17 -15.18 5.98
N VAL A 362 16.98 -15.06 5.41
CA VAL A 362 16.43 -13.78 4.94
C VAL A 362 15.43 -13.20 5.95
N PRO A 363 15.65 -11.99 6.50
CA PRO A 363 14.84 -11.45 7.60
C PRO A 363 13.51 -10.81 7.14
N VAL A 364 13.08 -11.06 5.90
CA VAL A 364 11.85 -10.53 5.30
C VAL A 364 11.03 -11.67 4.67
N PRO A 365 9.72 -11.49 4.45
CA PRO A 365 8.85 -12.48 3.81
C PRO A 365 9.43 -13.06 2.50
N LEU A 366 9.56 -14.38 2.44
CA LEU A 366 9.88 -15.10 1.21
C LEU A 366 8.61 -15.33 0.37
N ASN A 367 8.68 -14.94 -0.89
CA ASN A 367 7.76 -15.27 -1.97
C ASN A 367 8.35 -16.38 -2.84
N VAL A 368 7.52 -17.35 -3.25
CA VAL A 368 7.86 -18.39 -4.24
C VAL A 368 6.70 -18.59 -5.22
N LEU A 369 6.94 -19.31 -6.32
CA LEU A 369 5.87 -19.70 -7.24
C LEU A 369 5.07 -20.88 -6.68
N ALA A 370 3.78 -20.95 -7.03
CA ALA A 370 2.87 -22.05 -6.70
C ALA A 370 3.22 -23.35 -7.47
N GLN A 371 4.40 -23.92 -7.20
CA GLN A 371 4.93 -25.15 -7.80
C GLN A 371 4.77 -26.37 -6.88
N HIS A 372 4.48 -26.12 -5.60
CA HIS A 372 4.27 -27.14 -4.57
C HIS A 372 2.98 -26.85 -3.80
N ASP A 373 2.53 -27.81 -3.00
CA ASP A 373 1.38 -27.65 -2.12
C ASP A 373 1.59 -26.48 -1.15
N ILE A 374 0.57 -25.63 -1.01
CA ILE A 374 0.67 -24.39 -0.23
C ILE A 374 0.87 -24.65 1.26
N ASN A 375 0.33 -25.74 1.81
CA ASN A 375 0.52 -26.06 3.22
C ASN A 375 1.96 -26.50 3.47
N THR A 376 2.54 -27.28 2.57
CA THR A 376 3.97 -27.62 2.63
C THR A 376 4.84 -26.37 2.61
N LEU A 377 4.53 -25.40 1.74
CA LEU A 377 5.26 -24.13 1.69
C LEU A 377 5.09 -23.31 2.98
N ALA A 378 3.88 -23.30 3.56
CA ALA A 378 3.59 -22.64 4.82
C ALA A 378 4.42 -23.21 5.98
N ASP A 379 4.50 -24.54 6.07
CA ASP A 379 5.28 -25.25 7.09
C ASP A 379 6.78 -24.95 7.00
N LEU A 380 7.28 -24.70 5.79
CA LEU A 380 8.66 -24.27 5.53
C LEU A 380 8.89 -22.77 5.80
N GLY A 381 7.86 -22.05 6.23
CA GLY A 381 7.93 -20.64 6.62
C GLY A 381 7.80 -19.64 5.47
N VAL A 382 7.38 -20.07 4.27
CA VAL A 382 7.00 -19.16 3.18
C VAL A 382 5.86 -18.25 3.64
N ARG A 383 5.87 -17.00 3.19
CA ARG A 383 4.87 -15.98 3.57
C ARG A 383 4.06 -15.44 2.39
N ARG A 384 4.50 -15.69 1.16
CA ARG A 384 3.75 -15.40 -0.05
C ARG A 384 3.95 -16.51 -1.08
N VAL A 385 2.87 -16.90 -1.75
CA VAL A 385 2.89 -17.86 -2.86
C VAL A 385 2.23 -17.20 -4.05
N SER A 386 3.00 -16.87 -5.08
CA SER A 386 2.49 -16.24 -6.31
C SER A 386 2.18 -17.30 -7.36
N THR A 387 1.10 -17.13 -8.12
CA THR A 387 0.79 -18.06 -9.23
C THR A 387 1.66 -17.81 -10.48
N GLY A 388 2.32 -16.65 -10.57
CA GLY A 388 3.07 -16.24 -11.77
C GLY A 388 2.19 -16.34 -13.02
N SER A 389 2.75 -16.88 -14.10
CA SER A 389 1.98 -17.08 -15.34
C SER A 389 1.09 -18.34 -15.35
N LEU A 390 0.95 -19.05 -14.23
CA LEU A 390 0.17 -20.30 -14.17
C LEU A 390 -1.28 -20.10 -14.63
N LEU A 391 -1.97 -19.10 -14.09
CA LEU A 391 -3.38 -18.86 -14.41
C LEU A 391 -3.57 -18.47 -15.88
N PHE A 392 -2.67 -17.66 -16.44
CA PHE A 392 -2.69 -17.30 -17.86
C PHE A 392 -2.51 -18.54 -18.76
N ARG A 393 -1.51 -19.38 -18.45
CA ARG A 393 -1.26 -20.62 -19.21
C ARG A 393 -2.44 -21.60 -19.11
N ALA A 394 -3.07 -21.70 -17.95
CA ALA A 394 -4.28 -22.50 -17.76
C ALA A 394 -5.45 -21.96 -18.61
N ALA A 395 -5.66 -20.63 -18.63
CA ALA A 395 -6.69 -20.01 -19.46
C ALA A 395 -6.44 -20.22 -20.97
N LEU A 396 -5.19 -20.15 -21.43
CA LEU A 396 -4.83 -20.47 -22.81
C LEU A 396 -5.13 -21.93 -23.15
N GLN A 397 -4.78 -22.85 -22.25
CA GLN A 397 -5.09 -24.27 -22.43
C GLN A 397 -6.61 -24.50 -22.52
N ALA A 398 -7.40 -23.89 -21.63
CA ALA A 398 -8.85 -24.00 -21.61
C ALA A 398 -9.50 -23.40 -22.88
N THR A 399 -8.97 -22.27 -23.37
CA THR A 399 -9.41 -21.63 -24.62
C THR A 399 -9.25 -22.57 -25.81
N VAL A 400 -8.06 -23.17 -25.97
CA VAL A 400 -7.78 -24.10 -27.07
C VAL A 400 -8.59 -25.39 -26.92
N ALA A 401 -8.72 -25.92 -25.69
CA ALA A 401 -9.50 -27.12 -25.43
C ALA A 401 -10.98 -26.94 -25.77
N THR A 402 -11.56 -25.78 -25.42
CA THR A 402 -12.95 -25.42 -25.72
C THR A 402 -13.18 -25.32 -27.23
N ALA A 403 -12.30 -24.64 -27.96
CA ALA A 403 -12.39 -24.54 -29.42
C ALA A 403 -12.32 -25.92 -30.10
N ARG A 404 -11.46 -26.82 -29.60
CA ARG A 404 -11.37 -28.20 -30.09
C ARG A 404 -12.64 -28.98 -29.78
N ALA A 405 -13.21 -28.85 -28.59
CA ALA A 405 -14.46 -29.54 -28.24
C ALA A 405 -15.60 -29.14 -29.18
N VAL A 406 -15.76 -27.84 -29.47
CA VAL A 406 -16.76 -27.33 -30.43
C VAL A 406 -16.52 -27.90 -31.83
N ARG A 407 -15.29 -27.82 -32.35
CA ARG A 407 -14.92 -28.36 -33.68
C ARG A 407 -15.21 -29.87 -33.79
N ASP A 408 -14.93 -30.61 -32.72
CA ASP A 408 -15.04 -32.08 -32.69
C ASP A 408 -16.47 -32.56 -32.28
N GLY A 409 -17.42 -31.65 -32.05
CA GLY A 409 -18.78 -31.98 -31.61
C GLY A 409 -18.86 -32.59 -30.19
N ARG A 410 -17.88 -32.30 -29.34
CA ARG A 410 -17.83 -32.76 -27.94
C ARG A 410 -18.46 -31.72 -26.99
N PRO A 411 -18.99 -32.14 -25.82
CA PRO A 411 -19.48 -31.21 -24.82
C PRO A 411 -18.41 -30.21 -24.37
N VAL A 412 -18.82 -28.95 -24.20
CA VAL A 412 -18.01 -27.89 -23.58
C VAL A 412 -18.30 -27.90 -22.07
N GLY A 413 -17.27 -27.73 -21.26
CA GLY A 413 -17.41 -27.62 -19.80
C GLY A 413 -18.12 -26.33 -19.37
N GLU A 414 -18.31 -26.16 -18.06
CA GLU A 414 -18.88 -24.92 -17.52
C GLU A 414 -17.97 -23.72 -17.82
N VAL A 415 -18.58 -22.64 -18.31
CA VAL A 415 -17.95 -21.35 -18.58
C VAL A 415 -18.89 -20.26 -18.04
N PRO A 416 -18.36 -19.10 -17.62
CA PRO A 416 -19.20 -17.95 -17.30
C PRO A 416 -20.10 -17.61 -18.48
N ASP A 417 -21.37 -17.30 -18.19
CA ASP A 417 -22.26 -16.77 -19.22
C ASP A 417 -21.89 -15.32 -19.56
N TYR A 418 -22.55 -14.78 -20.60
CA TYR A 418 -22.26 -13.45 -21.10
C TYR A 418 -22.50 -12.35 -20.04
N ASP A 419 -23.61 -12.46 -19.31
CA ASP A 419 -24.02 -11.46 -18.34
C ASP A 419 -23.10 -11.49 -17.11
N ALA A 420 -22.66 -12.67 -16.67
CA ALA A 420 -21.68 -12.81 -15.61
C ALA A 420 -20.37 -12.07 -15.92
N VAL A 421 -19.89 -12.12 -17.17
CA VAL A 421 -18.68 -11.39 -17.59
C VAL A 421 -18.93 -9.88 -17.68
N GLN A 422 -20.10 -9.45 -18.17
CA GLN A 422 -20.47 -8.03 -18.20
C GLN A 422 -20.56 -7.46 -16.78
N ASP A 423 -21.13 -8.22 -15.85
CA ASP A 423 -21.30 -7.82 -14.47
C ASP A 423 -19.95 -7.61 -13.75
N LEU A 424 -18.92 -8.41 -14.07
CA LEU A 424 -17.55 -8.19 -13.56
C LEU A 424 -17.03 -6.80 -13.90
N VAL A 425 -17.36 -6.28 -15.09
CA VAL A 425 -16.94 -4.95 -15.54
C VAL A 425 -17.82 -3.88 -14.94
N ALA A 426 -19.14 -4.10 -14.91
CA ALA A 426 -20.12 -3.12 -14.44
C ALA A 426 -20.01 -2.82 -12.93
N ARG A 427 -19.63 -3.81 -12.10
CA ARG A 427 -19.39 -3.63 -10.66
C ARG A 427 -18.22 -2.69 -10.34
N HIS A 428 -17.34 -2.47 -11.30
CA HIS A 428 -16.10 -1.72 -11.11
C HIS A 428 -15.89 -0.70 -12.25
N PRO A 429 -16.76 0.32 -12.33
CA PRO A 429 -16.72 1.27 -13.44
C PRO A 429 -15.42 2.07 -13.44
N THR A 430 -15.00 2.52 -14.63
CA THR A 430 -13.93 3.52 -14.73
C THR A 430 -14.41 4.80 -14.07
N VAL A 431 -13.65 5.30 -13.08
CA VAL A 431 -13.84 6.67 -12.60
C VAL A 431 -13.29 7.57 -13.70
N THR A 432 -14.17 8.13 -14.51
CA THR A 432 -13.80 9.18 -15.46
C THR A 432 -13.33 10.37 -14.63
N ARG A 433 -12.05 10.74 -14.75
CA ARG A 433 -11.50 11.96 -14.15
C ARG A 433 -12.11 13.19 -14.79
#